data_AF-A0AAW0YQU4-F1
#
_entry.id   AF-A0AAW0YQU4-F1
#
_cell.length_a   1.000
_cell.length_b   1.000
_cell.length_c   1.000
_cell.angle_alpha   90.00
_cell.angle_beta   90.00
_cell.angle_gamma   90.00
#
_symmetry.space_group_name_H-M   'P 1'
#
loop_
_entity.id
_entity.type
_entity.pdbx_description
1 polymer ?
#
loop_
_entity_poly.entity_id
_entity_poly.type
_entity_poly.pdbx_seq_one_letter_code
_entity_poly.pdbx_strand_id
1 'polypeptide(L)'
;HRHRLNKTLHMGLYVETATWTFKLTESVQDSGYFGPTKMRFTPFMRVEHQGSFATVVVRGLEAVNVQLGISTLTVDPVGHCMCGIQDIQDGNVSAGQDQTIPVKIESFLSIGQEGQEYLSRSLFDPQVLMEAQELWEYSYSWDKHIKETTEANMLARTGAVAMDYFYFMDLPTDVSSEKLSEISTDLEYSNMSEKAVCRVAFGASEVNLSSGFHHRLEAVLHALNQHDYPPYFMPPNYEPPTNLAVATEDEVASLEANTPIRSYIVTVMEPTIVLHAAQHTRSNMKYIFSAKRRK
;
A
#
# COMPACT_ATOMS: atom_id res chain seq x y z
N HIS A 1 -10.82 -5.40 40.36
CA HIS A 1 -9.74 -5.79 39.41
C HIS A 1 -10.20 -5.95 37.94
N ARG A 2 -11.51 -5.83 37.60
CA ARG A 2 -12.04 -5.92 36.22
C ARG A 2 -11.56 -4.84 35.23
N HIS A 3 -11.02 -3.71 35.69
CA HIS A 3 -10.67 -2.56 34.84
C HIS A 3 -9.32 -2.61 34.10
N ARG A 4 -8.49 -3.64 34.28
CA ARG A 4 -7.14 -3.67 33.68
C ARG A 4 -7.03 -4.42 32.34
N LEU A 5 -8.11 -5.03 31.85
CA LEU A 5 -8.06 -5.98 30.72
C LEU A 5 -8.38 -5.37 29.34
N ASN A 6 -9.05 -4.21 29.31
CA ASN A 6 -9.40 -3.51 28.06
C ASN A 6 -8.51 -2.29 27.87
N LYS A 7 -7.18 -2.46 27.94
CA LYS A 7 -6.28 -1.37 27.58
C LYS A 7 -6.32 -1.22 26.06
N THR A 8 -6.79 -0.06 25.63
CA THR A 8 -6.79 0.31 24.22
C THR A 8 -5.57 1.17 23.93
N LEU A 9 -4.80 0.76 22.92
CA LEU A 9 -3.81 1.60 22.27
C LEU A 9 -4.42 2.10 20.97
N HIS A 10 -4.52 3.42 20.81
CA HIS A 10 -4.96 4.05 19.57
C HIS A 10 -3.83 4.98 19.09
N MET A 11 -3.27 4.66 17.93
CA MET A 11 -2.20 5.43 17.29
C MET A 11 -2.64 5.87 15.91
N GLY A 12 -2.21 7.06 15.52
CA GLY A 12 -2.47 7.62 14.20
C GLY A 12 -1.23 8.29 13.63
N LEU A 13 -1.11 8.26 12.32
CA LEU A 13 -0.18 9.04 11.53
C LEU A 13 -0.97 9.64 10.36
N TYR A 14 -0.68 10.89 10.00
CA TYR A 14 -1.14 11.45 8.73
C TYR A 14 -0.01 12.18 8.02
N VAL A 15 -0.12 12.21 6.70
CA VAL A 15 0.78 12.91 5.79
C VAL A 15 -0.09 13.63 4.78
N GLU A 16 -0.03 14.96 4.80
CA GLU A 16 -0.82 15.81 3.89
C GLU A 16 -0.37 15.63 2.43
N THR A 17 0.93 15.59 2.18
CA THR A 17 1.50 15.35 0.85
C THR A 17 2.84 14.64 0.98
N ALA A 18 3.05 13.61 0.17
CA ALA A 18 4.33 12.96 0.03
C ALA A 18 4.67 12.71 -1.44
N THR A 19 5.92 13.00 -1.78
CA THR A 19 6.43 12.92 -3.15
C THR A 19 7.67 12.05 -3.19
N TRP A 20 7.59 10.97 -3.95
CA TRP A 20 8.68 10.04 -4.18
C TRP A 20 9.25 10.29 -5.57
N THR A 21 10.49 10.73 -5.66
CA THR A 21 11.16 10.94 -6.95
C THR A 21 12.19 9.85 -7.20
N PHE A 22 11.94 9.03 -8.21
CA PHE A 22 12.85 7.99 -8.66
C PHE A 22 13.92 8.62 -9.57
N LYS A 23 15.19 8.36 -9.24
CA LYS A 23 16.34 8.89 -9.95
C LYS A 23 17.22 7.75 -10.45
N LEU A 24 17.72 7.91 -11.67
CA LEU A 24 18.78 7.09 -12.23
C LEU A 24 20.12 7.61 -11.74
N THR A 25 20.95 6.72 -11.20
CA THR A 25 22.31 7.03 -10.75
C THR A 25 23.30 6.56 -11.81
N GLU A 26 24.11 7.49 -12.32
CA GLU A 26 25.15 7.23 -13.30
C GLU A 26 26.50 7.69 -12.75
N SER A 27 27.55 6.86 -12.87
CA SER A 27 28.93 7.27 -12.56
C SER A 27 29.54 7.88 -13.81
N VAL A 28 29.90 9.16 -13.77
CA VAL A 28 30.53 9.88 -14.88
C VAL A 28 31.97 10.21 -14.50
N GLN A 29 32.94 9.84 -15.34
CA GLN A 29 34.33 10.30 -15.17
C GLN A 29 34.43 11.77 -15.60
N ASP A 30 34.97 12.62 -14.73
CA ASP A 30 35.28 14.01 -15.09
C ASP A 30 36.37 14.01 -16.18
N SER A 31 36.39 15.03 -17.06
CA SER A 31 37.03 15.01 -18.39
C SER A 31 38.58 14.99 -18.42
N GLY A 32 39.23 14.28 -17.50
CA GLY A 32 40.65 13.99 -17.49
C GLY A 32 40.91 12.50 -17.21
N TYR A 33 42.00 11.97 -17.75
CA TYR A 33 42.40 10.55 -17.64
C TYR A 33 42.53 10.02 -16.19
N PHE A 34 42.56 10.91 -15.20
CA PHE A 34 42.59 10.61 -13.75
C PHE A 34 41.56 11.44 -12.94
N GLY A 35 40.49 11.90 -13.57
CA GLY A 35 39.45 12.68 -12.89
C GLY A 35 38.67 11.84 -11.87
N PRO A 36 38.20 12.43 -10.75
CA PRO A 36 37.34 11.73 -9.81
C PRO A 36 36.01 11.36 -10.48
N THR A 37 35.51 10.15 -10.21
CA THR A 37 34.18 9.72 -10.67
C THR A 37 33.10 10.49 -9.91
N LYS A 38 32.29 11.27 -10.62
CA LYS A 38 31.13 11.98 -10.06
C LYS A 38 29.86 11.16 -10.29
N MET A 39 29.01 11.09 -9.28
CA MET A 39 27.67 10.50 -9.43
C MET A 39 26.70 11.56 -9.95
N ARG A 40 26.05 11.26 -11.07
CA ARG A 40 24.97 12.05 -11.66
C ARG A 40 23.64 11.39 -11.34
N PHE A 41 22.70 12.17 -10.81
CA PHE A 41 21.34 11.73 -10.52
C PHE A 41 20.36 12.38 -11.49
N THR A 42 19.66 11.59 -12.29
CA THR A 42 18.66 12.08 -13.24
C THR A 42 17.27 11.57 -12.84
N PRO A 43 16.35 12.44 -12.41
CA PRO A 43 14.99 12.02 -12.08
C PRO A 43 14.27 11.53 -13.35
N PHE A 44 13.55 10.43 -13.24
CA PHE A 44 12.83 9.85 -14.38
C PHE A 44 11.35 9.57 -14.10
N MET A 45 10.94 9.43 -12.84
CA MET A 45 9.54 9.18 -12.47
C MET A 45 9.26 9.81 -11.11
N ARG A 46 8.03 10.30 -10.92
CA ARG A 46 7.55 10.84 -9.64
C ARG A 46 6.27 10.15 -9.27
N VAL A 47 6.14 9.78 -8.01
CA VAL A 47 4.89 9.32 -7.41
C VAL A 47 4.51 10.36 -6.38
N GLU A 48 3.34 10.96 -6.54
CA GLU A 48 2.81 11.92 -5.58
C GLU A 48 1.53 11.34 -4.99
N HIS A 49 1.40 11.46 -3.67
CA HIS A 49 0.16 11.15 -3.01
C HIS A 49 -0.18 12.22 -1.98
N GLN A 50 -1.47 12.53 -1.89
CA GLN A 50 -2.00 13.52 -0.96
C GLN A 50 -3.06 12.90 -0.07
N GLY A 51 -3.22 13.50 1.10
CA GLY A 51 -4.21 13.12 2.10
C GLY A 51 -4.07 11.66 2.51
N SER A 52 -2.94 11.31 3.10
CA SER A 52 -2.65 9.96 3.56
C SER A 52 -2.78 9.83 5.06
N PHE A 53 -3.35 8.73 5.54
CA PHE A 53 -3.41 8.44 6.95
C PHE A 53 -3.19 6.95 7.22
N ALA A 54 -2.74 6.65 8.43
CA ALA A 54 -2.73 5.32 9.00
C ALA A 54 -3.24 5.40 10.44
N THR A 55 -4.11 4.47 10.82
CA THR A 55 -4.66 4.37 12.18
C THR A 55 -4.55 2.93 12.64
N VAL A 56 -4.07 2.75 13.85
CA VAL A 56 -3.91 1.44 14.50
C VAL A 56 -4.61 1.50 15.84
N VAL A 57 -5.59 0.63 16.04
CA VAL A 57 -6.27 0.43 17.31
C VAL A 57 -6.08 -1.00 17.76
N VAL A 58 -5.46 -1.18 18.92
CA VAL A 58 -5.26 -2.48 19.56
C VAL A 58 -6.02 -2.47 20.87
N ARG A 59 -6.92 -3.43 21.06
CA ARG A 59 -7.66 -3.64 22.29
C ARG A 59 -7.32 -5.00 22.86
N GLY A 60 -6.34 -5.04 23.76
CA GLY A 60 -5.87 -6.28 24.38
C GLY A 60 -5.56 -7.37 23.36
N LEU A 61 -6.07 -8.59 23.62
CA LEU A 61 -6.02 -9.73 22.70
C LEU A 61 -7.29 -9.85 21.84
N GLU A 62 -8.32 -9.06 22.13
CA GLU A 62 -9.67 -9.18 21.55
C GLU A 62 -9.69 -8.70 20.10
N ALA A 63 -9.10 -7.53 19.83
CA ALA A 63 -9.23 -6.90 18.53
C ALA A 63 -8.01 -6.07 18.13
N VAL A 64 -7.69 -6.13 16.84
CA VAL A 64 -6.74 -5.24 16.18
C VAL A 64 -7.40 -4.68 14.92
N ASN A 65 -7.49 -3.36 14.83
CA ASN A 65 -8.00 -2.64 13.67
C ASN A 65 -6.89 -1.74 13.11
N VAL A 66 -6.51 -1.95 11.85
CA VAL A 66 -5.55 -1.14 11.13
C VAL A 66 -6.22 -0.60 9.88
N GLN A 67 -6.28 0.72 9.76
CA GLN A 67 -6.80 1.40 8.58
C GLN A 67 -5.72 2.26 7.96
N LEU A 68 -5.62 2.22 6.64
CA LEU A 68 -4.76 3.10 5.87
C LEU A 68 -5.57 3.70 4.72
N GLY A 69 -5.29 4.96 4.42
CA GLY A 69 -5.97 5.68 3.36
C GLY A 69 -5.05 6.61 2.60
N ILE A 70 -5.30 6.77 1.31
CA ILE A 70 -4.65 7.75 0.43
C ILE A 70 -5.74 8.42 -0.40
N SER A 71 -5.72 9.75 -0.49
CA SER A 71 -6.80 10.48 -1.15
C SER A 71 -6.62 10.61 -2.65
N THR A 72 -5.41 10.99 -3.05
CA THR A 72 -4.99 11.04 -4.45
C THR A 72 -3.66 10.33 -4.59
N LEU A 73 -3.48 9.63 -5.70
CA LEU A 73 -2.21 9.02 -6.07
C LEU A 73 -1.97 9.23 -7.56
N THR A 74 -0.88 9.90 -7.89
CA THR A 74 -0.44 10.10 -9.27
C THR A 74 0.96 9.55 -9.49
N VAL A 75 1.20 9.06 -10.70
CA VAL A 75 2.53 8.65 -11.16
C VAL A 75 2.85 9.40 -12.43
N ASP A 76 3.83 10.29 -12.36
CA ASP A 76 4.14 11.24 -13.42
C ASP A 76 5.49 10.92 -14.08
N PRO A 77 5.60 11.08 -15.41
CA PRO A 77 6.89 11.14 -16.07
C PRO A 77 7.69 12.35 -15.56
N VAL A 78 8.97 12.15 -15.28
CA VAL A 78 9.92 13.25 -15.04
C VAL A 78 11.05 13.17 -16.04
N GLY A 79 11.41 14.31 -16.62
CA GLY A 79 12.50 14.40 -17.58
C GLY A 79 12.24 13.59 -18.85
N HIS A 80 13.34 13.26 -19.54
CA HIS A 80 13.26 12.49 -20.78
C HIS A 80 13.13 11.00 -20.47
N CYS A 81 12.48 10.26 -21.37
CA CYS A 81 12.50 8.81 -21.34
C CYS A 81 13.94 8.29 -21.43
N MET A 82 14.15 7.06 -20.97
CA MET A 82 15.43 6.33 -21.08
C MET A 82 15.98 6.29 -22.51
N CYS A 83 15.09 6.29 -23.52
CA CYS A 83 15.46 6.32 -24.94
C CYS A 83 15.77 7.74 -25.48
N GLY A 84 15.71 8.77 -24.64
CA GLY A 84 15.98 10.17 -25.00
C GLY A 84 14.79 10.95 -25.59
N ILE A 85 13.65 10.28 -25.80
CA ILE A 85 12.42 10.91 -26.32
C ILE A 85 11.60 11.45 -25.13
N GLN A 86 10.97 12.60 -25.29
CA GLN A 86 10.07 13.17 -24.28
C GLN A 86 8.68 12.53 -24.39
N ASP A 87 8.07 12.16 -23.26
CA ASP A 87 6.83 11.36 -23.19
C ASP A 87 5.54 12.13 -23.55
N ILE A 88 5.61 13.03 -24.53
CA ILE A 88 4.61 14.00 -25.02
C ILE A 88 4.91 15.44 -24.54
N GLN A 89 4.71 16.38 -25.47
CA GLN A 89 5.20 17.76 -25.46
C GLN A 89 4.40 18.67 -24.51
N ASP A 90 5.09 19.48 -23.71
CA ASP A 90 4.57 20.80 -23.35
C ASP A 90 4.51 21.62 -24.65
N GLY A 91 3.35 21.60 -25.30
CA GLY A 91 3.20 22.24 -26.60
C GLY A 91 1.74 22.51 -26.91
N ASN A 92 1.42 23.80 -27.05
CA ASN A 92 0.20 24.27 -27.70
C ASN A 92 0.09 23.58 -29.06
N VAL A 93 -0.79 22.59 -29.19
CA VAL A 93 -1.20 22.13 -30.52
C VAL A 93 -1.94 23.32 -31.13
N SER A 94 -1.33 23.96 -32.12
CA SER A 94 -1.98 25.03 -32.90
C SER A 94 -3.08 24.40 -33.75
N ALA A 95 -4.23 24.12 -33.14
CA ALA A 95 -5.43 23.69 -33.84
C ALA A 95 -6.10 24.92 -34.48
N GLY A 96 -5.51 25.43 -35.56
CA GLY A 96 -6.01 26.64 -36.21
C GLY A 96 -5.94 27.89 -35.34
N GLN A 97 -6.23 29.05 -35.93
CA GLN A 97 -6.17 30.34 -35.24
C GLN A 97 -7.13 30.36 -34.02
N ASP A 98 -6.58 30.75 -32.86
CA ASP A 98 -7.27 31.19 -31.63
C ASP A 98 -7.77 30.20 -30.57
N GLN A 99 -7.30 28.94 -30.48
CA GLN A 99 -7.53 28.14 -29.26
C GLN A 99 -6.28 27.37 -28.80
N THR A 100 -5.61 27.87 -27.77
CA THR A 100 -4.57 27.14 -27.01
C THR A 100 -5.23 26.18 -26.03
N ILE A 101 -5.36 24.91 -26.39
CA ILE A 101 -5.76 23.87 -25.44
C ILE A 101 -4.49 23.41 -24.72
N PRO A 102 -4.37 23.59 -23.39
CA PRO A 102 -3.28 23.00 -22.64
C PRO A 102 -3.42 21.49 -22.70
N VAL A 103 -2.55 20.81 -23.45
CA VAL A 103 -2.43 19.36 -23.43
C VAL A 103 -1.85 19.00 -22.06
N LYS A 104 -2.73 18.49 -21.19
CA LYS A 104 -2.39 18.06 -19.84
C LYS A 104 -1.30 17.00 -19.91
N ILE A 105 -0.27 17.13 -19.07
CA ILE A 105 0.71 16.06 -18.80
C ILE A 105 -0.11 14.82 -18.41
N GLU A 106 -0.11 13.79 -19.26
CA GLU A 106 -0.79 12.54 -18.93
C GLU A 106 0.08 11.78 -17.92
N SER A 107 -0.34 11.82 -16.66
CA SER A 107 0.18 10.94 -15.63
C SER A 107 0.03 9.49 -16.09
N PHE A 108 1.05 8.67 -15.89
CA PHE A 108 0.99 7.23 -16.18
C PHE A 108 -0.09 6.51 -15.37
N LEU A 109 -0.34 7.01 -14.16
CA LEU A 109 -1.38 6.53 -13.27
C LEU A 109 -1.99 7.73 -12.57
N SER A 110 -3.31 7.77 -12.47
CA SER A 110 -4.06 8.66 -11.60
C SER A 110 -5.14 7.86 -10.90
N ILE A 111 -5.19 7.91 -9.58
CA ILE A 111 -6.22 7.24 -8.78
C ILE A 111 -6.81 8.24 -7.81
N GLY A 112 -8.14 8.22 -7.69
CA GLY A 112 -8.89 9.04 -6.75
C GLY A 112 -9.04 10.49 -7.17
N GLN A 113 -9.64 11.27 -6.29
CA GLN A 113 -9.85 12.71 -6.44
C GLN A 113 -9.48 13.39 -5.13
N GLU A 114 -9.16 14.68 -5.19
CA GLU A 114 -8.83 15.44 -4.00
C GLU A 114 -10.04 15.51 -3.07
N GLY A 115 -9.96 14.83 -1.93
CA GLY A 115 -10.99 14.80 -0.90
C GLY A 115 -10.42 15.27 0.42
N GLN A 116 -11.12 16.19 1.10
CA GLN A 116 -10.69 16.76 2.39
C GLN A 116 -11.14 15.91 3.59
N GLU A 117 -11.92 14.85 3.36
CA GLU A 117 -12.53 14.05 4.42
C GLU A 117 -11.66 12.86 4.88
N TYR A 118 -10.44 12.72 4.36
CA TYR A 118 -9.56 11.58 4.70
C TYR A 118 -9.19 11.53 6.19
N LEU A 119 -9.18 12.68 6.87
CA LEU A 119 -8.98 12.75 8.33
C LEU A 119 -10.26 12.53 9.14
N SER A 120 -11.44 12.46 8.50
CA SER A 120 -12.71 12.26 9.20
C SER A 120 -12.67 11.01 10.07
N ARG A 121 -13.16 11.11 11.30
CA ARG A 121 -13.13 10.00 12.27
C ARG A 121 -11.73 9.42 12.48
N SER A 122 -10.69 10.26 12.38
CA SER A 122 -9.32 9.95 12.83
C SER A 122 -8.97 10.76 14.08
N LEU A 123 -7.84 10.43 14.73
CA LEU A 123 -7.28 11.24 15.82
C LEU A 123 -6.95 12.69 15.42
N PHE A 124 -6.89 12.97 14.12
CA PHE A 124 -6.55 14.28 13.56
C PHE A 124 -7.75 14.98 12.94
N ASP A 125 -8.96 14.43 13.12
CA ASP A 125 -10.18 15.09 12.68
C ASP A 125 -10.35 16.42 13.45
N PRO A 126 -10.38 17.57 12.75
CA PRO A 126 -10.54 18.87 13.40
C PRO A 126 -11.81 18.97 14.24
N GLN A 127 -12.91 18.30 13.84
CA GLN A 127 -14.17 18.32 14.58
C GLN A 127 -14.05 17.56 15.91
N VAL A 128 -13.36 16.41 15.88
CA VAL A 128 -13.10 15.57 17.07
C VAL A 128 -12.25 16.31 18.10
N LEU A 129 -11.29 17.12 17.66
CA LEU A 129 -10.42 17.90 18.56
C LEU A 129 -11.17 19.06 19.24
N MET A 130 -12.26 19.54 18.64
CA MET A 130 -13.04 20.66 19.17
C MET A 130 -14.16 20.20 20.12
N GLU A 131 -14.78 19.05 19.86
CA GLU A 131 -15.86 18.48 20.66
C GLU A 131 -15.32 17.51 21.72
N ALA A 132 -14.72 18.08 22.76
CA ALA A 132 -14.13 17.32 23.87
C ALA A 132 -15.20 16.59 24.71
N GLN A 133 -15.60 15.36 24.34
CA GLN A 133 -15.91 14.21 25.22
C GLN A 133 -16.65 13.09 24.46
N GLU A 134 -16.13 11.85 24.57
CA GLU A 134 -16.74 10.57 24.17
C GLU A 134 -16.85 10.18 22.67
N LEU A 135 -15.82 10.44 21.85
CA LEU A 135 -15.90 10.17 20.41
C LEU A 135 -15.57 8.72 19.98
N TRP A 136 -14.81 7.97 20.79
CA TRP A 136 -14.29 6.67 20.37
C TRP A 136 -14.99 5.51 21.06
N GLU A 137 -15.85 4.82 20.32
CA GLU A 137 -16.44 3.56 20.75
C GLU A 137 -15.46 2.42 20.45
N TYR A 138 -14.69 1.99 21.46
CA TYR A 138 -13.76 0.86 21.34
C TYR A 138 -14.44 -0.50 21.48
N SER A 139 -15.77 -0.56 21.36
CA SER A 139 -16.55 -1.80 21.37
C SER A 139 -16.49 -2.43 19.97
N TYR A 140 -15.76 -3.53 19.85
CA TYR A 140 -15.59 -4.22 18.57
C TYR A 140 -16.55 -5.39 18.45
N SER A 141 -17.12 -5.53 17.26
CA SER A 141 -17.92 -6.67 16.85
C SER A 141 -17.58 -6.97 15.41
N TRP A 142 -17.36 -8.25 15.11
CA TRP A 142 -17.13 -8.71 13.75
C TRP A 142 -18.24 -8.25 12.80
N ASP A 143 -19.50 -8.52 13.14
CA ASP A 143 -20.64 -8.19 12.28
C ASP A 143 -20.80 -6.69 12.07
N LYS A 144 -20.56 -5.88 13.11
CA LYS A 144 -20.58 -4.42 13.01
C LYS A 144 -19.49 -3.92 12.06
N HIS A 145 -18.24 -4.37 12.25
CA HIS A 145 -17.11 -3.95 11.42
C HIS A 145 -17.30 -4.34 9.96
N ILE A 146 -17.75 -5.57 9.69
CA ILE A 146 -17.96 -6.05 8.32
C ILE A 146 -19.06 -5.24 7.61
N LYS A 147 -20.11 -4.83 8.33
CA LYS A 147 -21.24 -4.07 7.78
C LYS A 147 -20.90 -2.59 7.58
N GLU A 148 -20.14 -1.98 8.48
CA GLU A 148 -19.84 -0.54 8.45
C GLU A 148 -18.60 -0.22 7.61
N THR A 149 -17.57 -1.05 7.69
CA THR A 149 -16.30 -0.86 6.98
C THR A 149 -16.34 -1.60 5.64
N THR A 150 -17.04 -1.01 4.67
CA THR A 150 -17.12 -1.52 3.29
C THR A 150 -16.15 -0.78 2.38
N GLU A 151 -15.76 -1.38 1.25
CA GLU A 151 -14.88 -0.78 0.24
C GLU A 151 -15.41 0.58 -0.23
N ALA A 152 -16.73 0.70 -0.42
CA ALA A 152 -17.39 1.94 -0.81
C ALA A 152 -17.26 3.02 0.28
N ASN A 153 -17.52 2.69 1.55
CA ASN A 153 -17.41 3.64 2.65
C ASN A 153 -15.96 4.10 2.86
N MET A 154 -15.01 3.18 2.72
CA MET A 154 -13.59 3.50 2.82
C MET A 154 -13.12 4.41 1.68
N LEU A 155 -13.51 4.12 0.44
CA LEU A 155 -13.16 4.93 -0.72
C LEU A 155 -13.92 6.26 -0.78
N ALA A 156 -15.12 6.36 -0.21
CA ALA A 156 -15.81 7.65 -0.05
C ALA A 156 -15.01 8.61 0.85
N ARG A 157 -14.28 8.06 1.82
CA ARG A 157 -13.43 8.82 2.74
C ARG A 157 -12.07 9.19 2.12
N THR A 158 -11.43 8.26 1.44
CA THR A 158 -10.07 8.46 0.91
C THR A 158 -10.13 8.89 -0.54
N GLY A 159 -10.60 8.02 -1.43
CA GLY A 159 -10.76 8.32 -2.86
C GLY A 159 -9.78 7.55 -3.73
N ALA A 160 -8.50 7.47 -3.36
CA ALA A 160 -7.51 6.74 -4.15
C ALA A 160 -7.28 5.31 -3.67
N VAL A 161 -6.82 5.15 -2.44
CA VAL A 161 -6.52 3.84 -1.86
C VAL A 161 -7.13 3.79 -0.47
N ALA A 162 -7.72 2.67 -0.13
CA ALA A 162 -8.07 2.35 1.25
C ALA A 162 -7.69 0.93 1.58
N MET A 163 -7.23 0.73 2.81
CA MET A 163 -6.91 -0.56 3.37
C MET A 163 -7.52 -0.67 4.76
N ASP A 164 -8.09 -1.84 5.03
CA ASP A 164 -8.64 -2.22 6.32
C ASP A 164 -8.15 -3.61 6.67
N TYR A 165 -7.41 -3.72 7.77
CA TYR A 165 -7.07 -4.99 8.38
C TYR A 165 -7.75 -5.06 9.75
N PHE A 166 -8.68 -5.99 9.89
CA PHE A 166 -9.40 -6.20 11.13
C PHE A 166 -9.25 -7.65 11.58
N TYR A 167 -8.67 -7.81 12.76
CA TYR A 167 -8.54 -9.07 13.46
C TYR A 167 -9.43 -9.04 14.70
N PHE A 168 -10.14 -10.14 14.93
CA PHE A 168 -11.04 -10.32 16.06
C PHE A 168 -10.91 -11.74 16.62
N MET A 169 -10.81 -11.83 17.93
CA MET A 169 -10.83 -13.07 18.71
C MET A 169 -12.01 -13.03 19.68
N ASP A 170 -12.85 -14.05 19.64
CA ASP A 170 -14.02 -14.15 20.51
C ASP A 170 -13.60 -14.58 21.92
N LEU A 171 -13.51 -13.65 22.86
CA LEU A 171 -13.12 -13.90 24.25
C LEU A 171 -14.35 -14.04 25.16
N PRO A 172 -14.39 -15.04 26.07
CA PRO A 172 -15.47 -15.14 27.06
C PRO A 172 -15.53 -13.88 27.96
N THR A 173 -16.73 -13.47 28.34
CA THR A 173 -16.94 -12.22 29.08
C THR A 173 -16.37 -12.19 30.51
N ASP A 174 -16.06 -13.35 31.10
CA ASP A 174 -15.59 -13.50 32.48
C ASP A 174 -14.19 -14.15 32.60
N VAL A 175 -13.28 -13.91 31.66
CA VAL A 175 -11.91 -14.45 31.74
C VAL A 175 -11.05 -13.62 32.71
N SER A 176 -10.33 -14.30 33.62
CA SER A 176 -9.38 -13.67 34.54
C SER A 176 -8.10 -13.19 33.82
N SER A 177 -7.36 -12.26 34.43
CA SER A 177 -6.09 -11.78 33.87
C SER A 177 -5.02 -12.87 33.76
N GLU A 178 -5.03 -13.83 34.69
CA GLU A 178 -4.14 -14.99 34.66
C GLU A 178 -4.46 -15.85 33.45
N LYS A 179 -5.75 -16.13 33.21
CA LYS A 179 -6.18 -16.95 32.08
C LYS A 179 -5.94 -16.29 30.73
N LEU A 180 -6.07 -14.97 30.62
CA LEU A 180 -5.69 -14.23 29.41
C LEU A 180 -4.18 -14.23 29.17
N SER A 181 -3.36 -14.20 30.23
CA SER A 181 -1.91 -14.33 30.10
C SER A 181 -1.50 -15.72 29.61
N GLU A 182 -2.18 -16.76 30.09
CA GLU A 182 -2.00 -18.13 29.58
C GLU A 182 -2.36 -18.20 28.08
N ILE A 183 -3.53 -17.68 27.69
CA ILE A 183 -3.97 -17.64 26.29
C ILE A 183 -2.96 -16.87 25.42
N SER A 184 -2.45 -15.73 25.91
CA SER A 184 -1.44 -14.95 25.17
C SER A 184 -0.13 -15.69 24.97
N THR A 185 0.25 -16.57 25.91
CA THR A 185 1.54 -17.30 25.86
C THR A 185 1.41 -18.55 25.00
N ASP A 186 0.20 -19.11 24.91
CA ASP A 186 -0.10 -20.37 24.25
C ASP A 186 -1.31 -20.26 23.32
N LEU A 187 -1.27 -19.26 22.42
CA LEU A 187 -2.40 -18.91 21.56
C LEU A 187 -2.78 -20.06 20.62
N GLU A 188 -1.77 -20.78 20.12
CA GLU A 188 -1.91 -21.88 19.16
C GLU A 188 -2.74 -23.05 19.69
N TYR A 189 -2.81 -23.23 21.01
CA TYR A 189 -3.58 -24.30 21.67
C TYR A 189 -4.78 -23.77 22.46
N SER A 190 -5.10 -22.48 22.29
CA SER A 190 -6.20 -21.84 23.02
C SER A 190 -7.59 -22.26 22.55
N ASN A 191 -7.70 -22.86 21.36
CA ASN A 191 -8.97 -23.25 20.71
C ASN A 191 -9.98 -22.11 20.64
N MET A 192 -9.50 -20.88 20.46
CA MET A 192 -10.33 -19.69 20.36
C MET A 192 -10.75 -19.44 18.90
N SER A 193 -11.95 -18.90 18.70
CA SER A 193 -12.39 -18.51 17.36
C SER A 193 -11.69 -17.23 16.91
N GLU A 194 -10.85 -17.36 15.89
CA GLU A 194 -10.10 -16.26 15.28
C GLU A 194 -10.59 -15.93 13.88
N LYS A 195 -10.79 -14.64 13.64
CA LYS A 195 -11.17 -14.12 12.33
C LYS A 195 -10.31 -12.91 11.98
N ALA A 196 -9.81 -12.88 10.75
CA ALA A 196 -9.17 -11.71 10.19
C ALA A 196 -9.68 -11.41 8.79
N VAL A 197 -9.84 -10.14 8.48
CA VAL A 197 -10.08 -9.64 7.14
C VAL A 197 -9.05 -8.59 6.79
N CYS A 198 -8.50 -8.68 5.59
CA CYS A 198 -7.62 -7.68 4.99
C CYS A 198 -8.26 -7.26 3.67
N ARG A 199 -8.66 -6.00 3.58
CA ARG A 199 -9.27 -5.41 2.40
C ARG A 199 -8.37 -4.33 1.86
N VAL A 200 -8.17 -4.31 0.55
CA VAL A 200 -7.51 -3.23 -0.16
C VAL A 200 -8.42 -2.82 -1.32
N ALA A 201 -8.84 -1.56 -1.30
CA ALA A 201 -9.70 -0.98 -2.31
C ALA A 201 -8.96 0.15 -3.02
N PHE A 202 -9.01 0.14 -4.35
CA PHE A 202 -8.53 1.20 -5.21
C PHE A 202 -9.73 1.92 -5.81
N GLY A 203 -9.75 3.24 -5.73
CA GLY A 203 -10.80 4.07 -6.32
C GLY A 203 -10.72 4.14 -7.85
N ALA A 204 -11.55 5.02 -8.42
CA ALA A 204 -11.54 5.31 -9.85
C ALA A 204 -10.10 5.60 -10.30
N SER A 205 -9.64 4.82 -11.28
CA SER A 205 -8.24 4.80 -11.70
C SER A 205 -8.14 4.94 -13.21
N GLU A 206 -7.19 5.75 -13.66
CA GLU A 206 -6.79 5.87 -15.05
C GLU A 206 -5.33 5.48 -15.20
N VAL A 207 -5.07 4.50 -16.07
CA VAL A 207 -3.73 4.01 -16.40
C VAL A 207 -3.42 4.38 -17.84
N ASN A 208 -2.45 5.27 -18.04
CA ASN A 208 -1.99 5.72 -19.35
C ASN A 208 -0.77 4.90 -19.79
N LEU A 209 -1.01 3.93 -20.67
CA LEU A 209 0.01 3.05 -21.21
C LEU A 209 0.63 3.68 -22.46
N SER A 210 1.70 4.44 -22.25
CA SER A 210 2.54 5.01 -23.31
C SER A 210 3.85 4.26 -23.48
N SER A 211 4.56 4.50 -24.60
CA SER A 211 5.93 3.97 -24.77
C SER A 211 6.87 4.46 -23.67
N GLY A 212 6.62 5.67 -23.16
CA GLY A 212 7.30 6.27 -22.04
C GLY A 212 7.15 5.54 -20.72
N PHE A 213 5.91 5.17 -20.39
CA PHE A 213 5.60 4.33 -19.24
C PHE A 213 6.30 2.98 -19.34
N HIS A 214 6.16 2.32 -20.49
CA HIS A 214 6.71 0.98 -20.73
C HIS A 214 8.23 0.93 -20.52
N HIS A 215 8.99 1.86 -21.11
CA HIS A 215 10.45 1.89 -20.94
C HIS A 215 10.91 2.13 -19.50
N ARG A 216 10.14 2.91 -18.72
CA ARG A 216 10.47 3.15 -17.30
C ARG A 216 10.12 1.97 -16.42
N LEU A 217 9.01 1.31 -16.69
CA LEU A 217 8.67 0.05 -16.05
C LEU A 217 9.74 -1.02 -16.34
N GLU A 218 10.18 -1.13 -17.60
CA GLU A 218 11.28 -2.03 -17.98
C GLU A 218 12.59 -1.69 -17.23
N ALA A 219 12.89 -0.40 -17.06
CA ALA A 219 14.05 0.05 -16.29
C ALA A 219 13.98 -0.38 -14.82
N VAL A 220 12.82 -0.21 -14.17
CA VAL A 220 12.59 -0.64 -12.79
C VAL A 220 12.69 -2.16 -12.67
N LEU A 221 12.04 -2.91 -13.55
CA LEU A 221 12.11 -4.37 -13.58
C LEU A 221 13.53 -4.88 -13.82
N HIS A 222 14.30 -4.21 -14.68
CA HIS A 222 15.70 -4.55 -14.91
C HIS A 222 16.54 -4.36 -13.64
N ALA A 223 16.33 -3.27 -12.91
CA ALA A 223 17.03 -3.00 -11.65
C ALA A 223 16.63 -4.01 -10.55
N LEU A 224 15.35 -4.36 -10.44
CA LEU A 224 14.87 -5.37 -9.48
C LEU A 224 15.48 -6.75 -9.74
N ASN A 225 15.58 -7.16 -11.00
CA ASN A 225 16.21 -8.44 -11.38
C ASN A 225 17.74 -8.47 -11.17
N GLN A 226 18.36 -7.31 -10.93
CA GLN A 226 19.80 -7.20 -10.64
C GLN A 226 20.07 -7.02 -9.14
N HIS A 227 19.09 -7.23 -8.26
CA HIS A 227 19.33 -7.14 -6.83
C HIS A 227 20.29 -8.25 -6.37
N ASP A 228 21.22 -7.90 -5.48
CA ASP A 228 22.22 -8.83 -4.94
C ASP A 228 21.91 -9.28 -3.50
N TYR A 229 20.73 -8.96 -2.95
CA TYR A 229 20.36 -9.39 -1.61
C TYR A 229 19.55 -10.69 -1.62
N PRO A 230 19.79 -11.60 -0.67
CA PRO A 230 19.00 -12.82 -0.54
C PRO A 230 17.55 -12.51 -0.17
N PRO A 231 16.58 -13.39 -0.51
CA PRO A 231 15.18 -13.17 -0.18
C PRO A 231 14.99 -12.86 1.32
N TYR A 232 14.18 -11.83 1.63
CA TYR A 232 13.87 -11.47 3.01
C TYR A 232 13.17 -12.58 3.80
N PHE A 233 12.50 -13.49 3.08
CA PHE A 233 11.87 -14.66 3.64
C PHE A 233 12.44 -15.89 2.93
N MET A 234 13.08 -16.76 3.70
CA MET A 234 13.27 -18.15 3.33
C MET A 234 12.26 -18.95 4.15
N PRO A 235 11.36 -19.73 3.53
CA PRO A 235 10.52 -20.62 4.31
C PRO A 235 11.43 -21.51 5.17
N PRO A 236 11.06 -21.76 6.44
CA PRO A 236 11.84 -22.67 7.27
C PRO A 236 11.95 -24.02 6.56
N ASN A 237 13.12 -24.65 6.64
CA ASN A 237 13.27 -26.03 6.21
C ASN A 237 12.33 -26.88 7.08
N TYR A 238 11.17 -27.23 6.53
CA TYR A 238 10.29 -28.20 7.15
C TYR A 238 11.00 -29.55 7.11
N GLU A 239 11.59 -29.95 8.23
CA GLU A 239 11.87 -31.36 8.45
C GLU A 239 10.53 -32.10 8.41
N PRO A 240 10.41 -33.20 7.65
CA PRO A 240 9.17 -33.95 7.60
C PRO A 240 8.80 -34.38 9.04
N PRO A 241 7.57 -34.15 9.50
CA PRO A 241 7.19 -34.45 10.87
C PRO A 241 7.43 -35.93 11.15
N THR A 242 8.21 -36.23 12.19
CA THR A 242 8.42 -37.57 12.72
C THR A 242 7.08 -38.14 13.19
N ASN A 243 6.75 -39.38 12.80
CA ASN A 243 5.60 -40.20 13.22
C ASN A 243 4.70 -39.56 14.30
N LEU A 244 3.83 -38.63 13.87
CA LEU A 244 2.81 -38.05 14.74
C LEU A 244 1.74 -39.11 14.97
N ALA A 245 1.21 -39.16 16.20
CA ALA A 245 0.04 -39.98 16.49
C ALA A 245 -1.14 -39.52 15.62
N VAL A 246 -2.01 -40.46 15.25
CA VAL A 246 -3.25 -40.13 14.53
C VAL A 246 -4.11 -39.27 15.47
N ALA A 247 -4.55 -38.11 14.98
CA ALA A 247 -5.43 -37.21 15.73
C ALA A 247 -6.74 -37.92 16.12
N THR A 248 -7.21 -37.68 17.33
CA THR A 248 -8.48 -38.20 17.84
C THR A 248 -9.66 -37.47 17.19
N GLU A 249 -10.86 -38.08 17.18
CA GLU A 249 -12.06 -37.46 16.62
C GLU A 249 -12.41 -36.12 17.32
N ASP A 250 -12.19 -36.04 18.64
CA ASP A 250 -12.41 -34.81 19.42
C ASP A 250 -11.42 -33.70 19.02
N GLU A 251 -10.16 -34.05 18.77
CA GLU A 251 -9.15 -33.09 18.28
C GLU A 251 -9.52 -32.58 16.88
N VAL A 252 -9.95 -33.45 15.98
CA VAL A 252 -10.39 -33.05 14.63
C VAL A 252 -11.61 -32.13 14.71
N ALA A 253 -12.62 -32.49 15.51
CA ALA A 253 -13.82 -31.67 15.67
C ALA A 253 -13.51 -30.28 16.29
N SER A 254 -12.60 -30.21 17.26
CA SER A 254 -12.19 -28.93 17.87
C SER A 254 -11.40 -28.03 16.92
N LEU A 255 -10.59 -28.61 16.02
CA LEU A 255 -9.89 -27.90 14.96
C LEU A 255 -10.85 -27.37 13.89
N GLU A 256 -11.81 -28.18 13.47
CA GLU A 256 -12.83 -27.77 12.49
C GLU A 256 -13.69 -26.61 13.02
N ALA A 257 -14.03 -26.63 14.32
CA ALA A 257 -14.82 -25.58 14.94
C ALA A 257 -14.07 -24.24 15.10
N ASN A 258 -12.73 -24.27 15.25
CA ASN A 258 -11.91 -23.10 15.56
C ASN A 258 -10.88 -22.78 14.48
N THR A 259 -11.10 -23.22 13.23
CA THR A 259 -10.18 -22.94 12.14
C THR A 259 -10.08 -21.42 11.93
N PRO A 260 -8.88 -20.82 12.08
CA PRO A 260 -8.72 -19.39 11.92
C PRO A 260 -9.03 -18.98 10.47
N ILE A 261 -9.96 -18.04 10.30
CA ILE A 261 -10.36 -17.58 8.96
C ILE A 261 -9.62 -16.28 8.66
N ARG A 262 -8.83 -16.28 7.59
CA ARG A 262 -8.19 -15.06 7.06
C ARG A 262 -8.67 -14.79 5.64
N SER A 263 -9.37 -13.68 5.45
CA SER A 263 -9.88 -13.26 4.14
C SER A 263 -9.06 -12.11 3.59
N TYR A 264 -8.61 -12.22 2.34
CA TYR A 264 -7.91 -11.15 1.61
C TYR A 264 -8.78 -10.73 0.43
N ILE A 265 -9.16 -9.46 0.40
CA ILE A 265 -10.06 -8.90 -0.61
C ILE A 265 -9.35 -7.73 -1.29
N VAL A 266 -9.26 -7.78 -2.62
CA VAL A 266 -8.69 -6.70 -3.42
C VAL A 266 -9.73 -6.24 -4.43
N THR A 267 -10.07 -4.96 -4.39
CA THR A 267 -11.12 -4.36 -5.22
C THR A 267 -10.56 -3.16 -5.97
N VAL A 268 -10.84 -3.07 -7.28
CA VAL A 268 -10.49 -1.91 -8.11
C VAL A 268 -11.78 -1.33 -8.68
N MET A 269 -12.10 -0.10 -8.32
CA MET A 269 -13.29 0.61 -8.76
C MET A 269 -13.01 1.33 -10.07
N GLU A 270 -13.89 1.17 -11.05
CA GLU A 270 -13.88 1.93 -12.32
C GLU A 270 -12.49 2.05 -12.99
N PRO A 271 -11.77 0.94 -13.22
CA PRO A 271 -10.47 1.00 -13.86
C PRO A 271 -10.61 1.39 -15.35
N THR A 272 -9.91 2.46 -15.73
CA THR A 272 -9.78 2.92 -17.11
C THR A 272 -8.36 2.70 -17.59
N ILE A 273 -8.20 2.01 -18.71
CA ILE A 273 -6.89 1.77 -19.33
C ILE A 273 -6.87 2.47 -20.68
N VAL A 274 -5.97 3.44 -20.83
CA VAL A 274 -5.76 4.18 -22.07
C VAL A 274 -4.50 3.68 -22.75
N LEU A 275 -4.67 3.13 -23.96
CA LEU A 275 -3.58 2.63 -24.78
C LEU A 275 -3.16 3.70 -25.78
N HIS A 276 -1.94 4.20 -25.65
CA HIS A 276 -1.37 5.17 -26.57
C HIS A 276 -0.64 4.49 -27.72
N ALA A 277 -0.67 5.11 -28.90
CA ALA A 277 0.14 4.65 -30.02
C ALA A 277 1.63 4.69 -29.67
N ALA A 278 2.41 3.76 -30.25
CA ALA A 278 3.84 3.71 -29.99
C ALA A 278 4.54 4.97 -30.53
N GLN A 279 5.07 5.78 -29.62
CA GLN A 279 5.75 7.04 -29.94
C GLN A 279 7.28 6.92 -29.85
N HIS A 280 7.78 5.89 -29.16
CA HIS A 280 9.22 5.70 -28.96
C HIS A 280 9.76 4.49 -29.72
N THR A 281 11.03 4.57 -30.11
CA THR A 281 11.77 3.42 -30.65
C THR A 281 12.01 2.37 -29.57
N ARG A 282 12.03 1.10 -29.96
CA ARG A 282 12.33 -0.02 -29.04
C ARG A 282 13.62 0.24 -28.28
N SER A 283 13.50 0.30 -26.97
CA SER A 283 14.64 0.40 -26.07
C SER A 283 15.08 -0.99 -25.61
N ASN A 284 16.37 -1.16 -25.32
CA ASN A 284 16.88 -2.37 -24.69
C ASN A 284 17.67 -1.98 -23.45
N MET A 285 17.09 -2.27 -22.28
CA MET A 285 17.65 -1.86 -20.99
C MET A 285 19.07 -2.37 -20.76
N LYS A 286 19.40 -3.58 -21.23
CA LYS A 286 20.76 -4.12 -21.12
C LYS A 286 21.78 -3.20 -21.80
N TYR A 287 21.46 -2.67 -22.97
CA TYR A 287 22.35 -1.74 -23.68
C TYR A 287 22.37 -0.35 -23.05
N ILE A 288 21.23 0.17 -22.57
CA ILE A 288 21.19 1.50 -21.95
C ILE A 288 22.00 1.53 -20.65
N PHE A 289 21.80 0.55 -19.77
CA PHE A 289 22.53 0.49 -18.51
C PHE A 289 24.00 0.09 -18.70
N SER A 290 24.35 -0.72 -19.71
CA SER A 290 25.76 -1.06 -19.99
C SER A 290 26.54 0.03 -20.74
N ALA A 291 25.90 0.73 -21.69
CA ALA A 291 26.53 1.85 -22.41
C ALA A 291 26.79 3.04 -21.48
N LYS A 292 25.92 3.26 -20.49
CA LYS A 292 26.09 4.30 -19.46
C LYS A 292 27.09 3.94 -18.37
N ARG A 293 27.46 2.66 -18.18
CA ARG A 293 28.60 2.25 -17.32
C ARG A 293 29.97 2.38 -18.00
N ARG A 294 30.01 2.54 -19.33
CA ARG A 294 31.25 2.61 -20.13
C ARG A 294 31.66 4.03 -20.54
N LYS A 295 30.87 5.05 -20.20
CA LYS A 295 31.22 6.46 -20.33
C LYS A 295 31.49 7.04 -18.96
#